data_AF-G2NCX8-F1
#
_entry.id   AF-G2NCX8-F1
#
_cell.length_a   1.000
_cell.length_b   1.000
_cell.length_c   1.000
_cell.angle_alpha   90.00
_cell.angle_beta   90.00
_cell.angle_gamma   90.00
#
_symmetry.space_group_name_H-M   'P 1'
#
loop_
_entity.id
_entity.type
_entity.pdbx_description
1 polymer ?
#
loop_
_entity_poly.entity_id
_entity_poly.type
_entity_poly.pdbx_seq_one_letter_code
_entity_poly.pdbx_strand_id
1 'polypeptide(L)'
;MMRLSPGAALLLCFLLTGCTGEEGSMASGSRSEMDMQEAAGRADEILDSVLSGIRPPVQWAHGVTTTGGCDVSRRRIVMTVVSADRRGNFLGLVDRHWRGSGYLMKAVNDSVELPAIYAQTKDGFGVSLRFGGKGQAFFQVDSPCVDKSDVAESTTPPNGPAYEGVYPLPRPNVRSPFWSAGAP
;
A
#
# COMPACT_ATOMS: atom_id res chain seq x y z
N MET A 1 -22.44 65.95 -16.34
CA MET A 1 -21.79 67.01 -17.13
C MET A 1 -20.49 66.46 -17.67
N MET A 2 -20.46 66.15 -18.97
CA MET A 2 -19.24 65.89 -19.75
C MET A 2 -18.41 67.17 -19.86
N ARG A 3 -17.09 67.07 -19.71
CA ARG A 3 -16.12 67.83 -20.49
C ARG A 3 -14.88 66.98 -20.76
N LEU A 4 -14.80 66.47 -21.99
CA LEU A 4 -13.55 66.12 -22.67
C LEU A 4 -12.74 67.40 -22.90
N SER A 5 -11.40 67.29 -22.96
CA SER A 5 -10.54 67.50 -24.15
C SER A 5 -9.06 67.74 -23.73
N PRO A 6 -8.07 67.88 -24.64
CA PRO A 6 -7.13 66.81 -25.00
C PRO A 6 -5.67 67.17 -24.70
N GLY A 7 -4.78 66.18 -24.72
CA GLY A 7 -3.34 66.40 -24.58
C GLY A 7 -2.54 65.30 -25.25
N ALA A 8 -2.34 65.44 -26.56
CA ALA A 8 -1.43 64.63 -27.34
C ALA A 8 0.03 64.99 -27.00
N ALA A 9 0.84 63.99 -26.68
CA ALA A 9 2.29 64.08 -26.80
C ALA A 9 2.81 62.73 -27.33
N LEU A 10 3.21 62.76 -28.60
CA LEU A 10 4.04 61.73 -29.20
C LEU A 10 5.38 61.65 -28.43
N LEU A 11 5.83 60.45 -28.09
CA LEU A 11 7.25 60.19 -27.90
C LEU A 11 7.63 58.80 -28.44
N LEU A 12 8.78 58.83 -29.10
CA LEU A 12 9.30 57.92 -30.11
C LEU A 12 9.64 56.50 -29.61
N CYS A 13 9.60 55.57 -30.56
CA CYS A 13 10.20 54.25 -30.56
C CYS A 13 11.67 54.21 -30.10
N PHE A 14 12.00 53.23 -29.26
CA PHE A 14 13.24 52.47 -29.40
C PHE A 14 12.91 50.97 -29.44
N LEU A 15 13.17 50.37 -30.59
CA LEU A 15 13.27 48.93 -30.77
C LEU A 15 14.61 48.49 -30.15
N LEU A 16 14.55 47.67 -29.11
CA LEU A 16 15.65 46.79 -28.75
C LEU A 16 15.12 45.37 -28.61
N THR A 17 15.42 44.61 -29.64
CA THR A 17 15.37 43.15 -29.71
C THR A 17 16.24 42.58 -28.60
N GLY A 18 15.63 41.80 -27.71
CA GLY A 18 16.31 41.06 -26.66
C GLY A 18 15.51 39.82 -26.30
N CYS A 19 15.67 38.76 -27.10
CA CYS A 19 15.27 37.41 -26.71
C CYS A 19 16.25 36.93 -25.65
N THR A 20 15.94 37.15 -24.39
CA THR A 20 16.56 36.41 -23.29
C THR A 20 15.50 35.47 -22.74
N GLY A 21 15.56 34.22 -23.22
CA GLY A 21 14.95 33.10 -22.54
C GLY A 21 15.65 32.96 -21.21
N GLU A 22 15.00 33.41 -20.14
CA GLU A 22 15.29 32.91 -18.81
C GLU A 22 14.74 31.48 -18.77
N GLU A 23 15.63 30.54 -19.07
CA GLU A 23 15.45 29.14 -18.78
C GLU A 23 15.10 29.03 -17.30
N GLY A 24 13.82 28.78 -17.03
CA GLY A 24 13.37 28.31 -15.74
C GLY A 24 14.10 27.02 -15.44
N SER A 25 15.21 27.12 -14.72
CA SER A 25 15.78 26.02 -13.95
C SER A 25 14.82 25.78 -12.79
N MET A 26 13.69 25.14 -13.09
CA MET A 26 13.05 24.29 -12.11
C MET A 26 14.06 23.18 -11.87
N ALA A 27 14.88 23.36 -10.84
CA ALA A 27 15.49 22.24 -10.14
C ALA A 27 14.34 21.31 -9.80
N SER A 28 14.15 20.30 -10.66
CA SER A 28 13.42 19.10 -10.36
C SER A 28 14.07 18.58 -9.09
N GLY A 29 13.47 18.90 -7.94
CA GLY A 29 13.82 18.25 -6.70
C GLY A 29 13.84 16.77 -7.00
N SER A 30 14.97 16.12 -6.72
CA SER A 30 15.07 14.67 -6.70
C SER A 30 14.00 14.18 -5.71
N ARG A 31 12.81 13.91 -6.23
CA ARG A 31 11.93 12.90 -5.68
C ARG A 31 12.78 11.65 -5.87
N SER A 32 13.41 11.15 -4.80
CA SER A 32 14.20 9.92 -4.93
C SER A 32 13.28 8.91 -5.58
N GLU A 33 13.67 8.47 -6.77
CA GLU A 33 13.02 7.37 -7.44
C GLU A 33 13.30 6.18 -6.53
N MET A 34 12.27 5.72 -5.84
CA MET A 34 12.37 4.59 -4.92
C MET A 34 12.89 3.38 -5.68
N ASP A 35 13.79 2.60 -5.10
CA ASP A 35 14.20 1.31 -5.67
C ASP A 35 13.34 0.14 -5.15
N MET A 36 13.51 -1.06 -5.72
CA MET A 36 12.75 -2.24 -5.32
C MET A 36 13.01 -2.67 -3.86
N GLN A 37 14.20 -2.40 -3.31
CA GLN A 37 14.53 -2.72 -1.92
C GLN A 37 13.85 -1.76 -0.94
N GLU A 38 13.85 -0.47 -1.25
CA GLU A 38 13.11 0.56 -0.51
C GLU A 38 11.60 0.31 -0.60
N ALA A 39 11.11 -0.08 -1.78
CA ALA A 39 9.71 -0.46 -1.97
C ALA A 39 9.33 -1.70 -1.14
N ALA A 40 10.22 -2.68 -1.04
CA ALA A 40 10.01 -3.86 -0.21
C ALA A 40 9.95 -3.48 1.28
N GLY A 41 10.85 -2.62 1.75
CA GLY A 41 10.83 -2.10 3.12
C GLY A 41 9.54 -1.31 3.41
N ARG A 42 9.11 -0.46 2.49
CA ARG A 42 7.85 0.27 2.59
C ARG A 42 6.64 -0.66 2.65
N ALA A 43 6.65 -1.74 1.86
CA ALA A 43 5.62 -2.76 1.90
C ALA A 43 5.57 -3.49 3.25
N ASP A 44 6.73 -3.77 3.85
CA ASP A 44 6.84 -4.37 5.19
C ASP A 44 6.23 -3.45 6.26
N GLU A 45 6.48 -2.13 6.21
CA GLU A 45 5.86 -1.16 7.12
C GLU A 45 4.31 -1.13 7.01
N ILE A 46 3.79 -1.20 5.78
CA ILE A 46 2.34 -1.20 5.53
C ILE A 46 1.71 -2.46 6.14
N LEU A 47 2.35 -3.62 5.96
CA LEU A 47 1.92 -4.90 6.52
C LEU A 47 1.96 -4.88 8.05
N ASP A 48 3.05 -4.38 8.62
CA ASP A 48 3.25 -4.33 10.07
C ASP A 48 2.25 -3.37 10.74
N SER A 49 1.98 -2.22 10.09
CA SER A 49 0.98 -1.25 10.53
C SER A 49 -0.41 -1.88 10.66
N VAL A 50 -0.91 -2.54 9.61
CA VAL A 50 -2.26 -3.14 9.65
C VAL A 50 -2.35 -4.29 10.63
N LEU A 51 -1.33 -5.14 10.71
CA LEU A 51 -1.32 -6.28 11.63
C LEU A 51 -1.25 -5.83 13.10
N SER A 52 -0.51 -4.76 13.41
CA SER A 52 -0.45 -4.18 14.76
C SER A 52 -1.80 -3.61 15.23
N GLY A 53 -2.65 -3.20 14.28
CA GLY A 53 -4.00 -2.69 14.55
C GLY A 53 -5.05 -3.76 14.88
N ILE A 54 -4.75 -5.04 14.65
CA ILE A 54 -5.71 -6.13 14.87
C ILE A 54 -5.72 -6.53 16.35
N ARG A 55 -6.88 -6.39 16.99
CA ARG A 55 -7.10 -6.80 18.38
C ARG A 55 -8.34 -7.70 18.51
N PRO A 56 -8.23 -8.88 19.16
CA PRO A 56 -7.00 -9.51 19.68
C PRO A 56 -5.97 -9.82 18.57
N PRO A 57 -4.67 -9.89 18.87
CA PRO A 57 -3.66 -10.12 17.84
C PRO A 57 -3.85 -11.49 17.16
N VAL A 58 -3.54 -11.54 15.87
CA VAL A 58 -3.38 -12.79 15.13
C VAL A 58 -1.91 -13.15 15.00
N GLN A 59 -1.63 -14.44 14.91
CA GLN A 59 -0.33 -14.96 14.54
C GLN A 59 -0.22 -15.09 13.02
N TRP A 60 0.92 -14.70 12.47
CA TRP A 60 1.21 -14.75 11.04
C TRP A 60 2.62 -15.26 10.76
N ALA A 61 2.83 -15.69 9.51
CA ALA A 61 4.12 -16.09 8.95
C ALA A 61 4.38 -15.33 7.63
N HIS A 62 5.64 -15.29 7.20
CA HIS A 62 6.01 -14.69 5.91
C HIS A 62 5.40 -15.48 4.76
N GLY A 63 4.82 -14.76 3.80
CA GLY A 63 4.55 -15.32 2.48
C GLY A 63 5.74 -15.11 1.54
N VAL A 64 5.65 -15.68 0.34
CA VAL A 64 6.69 -15.51 -0.68
C VAL A 64 6.78 -14.05 -1.10
N THR A 65 8.01 -13.51 -1.08
CA THR A 65 8.39 -12.28 -1.77
C THR A 65 8.45 -12.55 -3.27
N THR A 66 7.79 -11.72 -4.08
CA THR A 66 7.88 -11.82 -5.54
C THR A 66 8.36 -10.50 -6.13
N THR A 67 9.28 -10.58 -7.09
CA THR A 67 9.81 -9.43 -7.83
C THR A 67 9.36 -9.52 -9.29
N GLY A 68 8.70 -8.48 -9.79
CA GLY A 68 8.38 -8.31 -11.21
C GLY A 68 9.49 -7.58 -11.97
N GLY A 69 9.13 -7.00 -13.12
CA GLY A 69 10.07 -6.24 -13.95
C GLY A 69 10.55 -4.94 -13.31
N CYS A 70 9.68 -4.29 -12.54
CA CYS A 70 9.94 -3.06 -11.80
C CYS A 70 9.11 -2.97 -10.51
N ASP A 71 8.57 -4.08 -10.01
CA ASP A 71 7.70 -4.08 -8.83
C ASP A 71 8.07 -5.21 -7.86
N VAL A 72 7.63 -5.06 -6.62
CA VAL A 72 7.80 -6.06 -5.56
C VAL A 72 6.48 -6.28 -4.83
N SER A 73 6.22 -7.54 -4.50
CA SER A 73 5.11 -7.92 -3.61
C SER A 73 5.66 -8.51 -2.32
N ARG A 74 5.17 -8.01 -1.18
CA ARG A 74 5.36 -8.60 0.15
C ARG A 74 4.06 -9.22 0.64
N ARG A 75 4.16 -10.32 1.39
CA ARG A 75 3.00 -11.05 1.91
C ARG A 75 3.17 -11.44 3.37
N ARG A 76 2.07 -11.33 4.14
CA ARG A 76 1.92 -11.95 5.47
C ARG A 76 0.73 -12.87 5.44
N ILE A 77 0.93 -14.11 5.88
CA ILE A 77 -0.09 -15.15 5.87
C ILE A 77 -0.53 -15.41 7.30
N VAL A 78 -1.81 -15.22 7.58
CA VAL A 78 -2.36 -15.42 8.92
C VAL A 78 -2.44 -16.91 9.21
N MET A 79 -1.81 -17.31 10.31
CA MET A 79 -1.76 -18.68 10.81
C MET A 79 -2.79 -18.93 11.92
N THR A 80 -3.33 -17.85 12.49
CA THR A 80 -4.52 -17.93 13.34
C THR A 80 -5.74 -18.36 12.53
N VAL A 81 -6.45 -19.37 13.02
CA VAL A 81 -7.74 -19.80 12.48
C VAL A 81 -8.78 -18.72 12.74
N VAL A 82 -9.28 -18.11 11.68
CA VAL A 82 -10.42 -17.18 11.73
C VAL A 82 -11.66 -17.95 11.29
N SER A 83 -12.61 -18.13 12.21
CA SER A 83 -13.86 -18.84 11.90
C SER A 83 -14.68 -18.07 10.85
N ALA A 84 -15.55 -18.79 10.13
CA ALA A 84 -16.37 -18.21 9.06
C ALA A 84 -17.14 -16.97 9.54
N ASP A 85 -17.78 -17.07 10.71
CA ASP A 85 -18.56 -15.99 11.33
C ASP A 85 -17.72 -14.76 11.74
N ARG A 86 -16.40 -14.93 11.88
CA ARG A 86 -15.48 -13.85 12.25
C ARG A 86 -14.85 -13.14 11.04
N ARG A 87 -14.94 -13.70 9.83
CA ARG A 87 -14.27 -13.12 8.64
C ARG A 87 -14.79 -11.73 8.28
N GLY A 88 -16.10 -11.52 8.33
CA GLY A 88 -16.70 -10.20 8.10
C GLY A 88 -16.20 -9.14 9.09
N ASN A 89 -16.12 -9.51 10.37
CA ASN A 89 -15.57 -8.63 11.42
C ASN A 89 -14.08 -8.33 11.20
N PHE A 90 -13.32 -9.34 10.79
CA PHE A 90 -11.89 -9.22 10.47
C PHE A 90 -11.66 -8.25 9.31
N LEU A 91 -12.42 -8.38 8.22
CA LEU A 91 -12.38 -7.45 7.08
C LEU A 91 -12.78 -6.04 7.49
N GLY A 92 -13.82 -5.90 8.30
CA GLY A 92 -14.28 -4.60 8.79
C GLY A 92 -13.24 -3.86 9.65
N LEU A 93 -12.42 -4.57 10.43
CA LEU A 93 -11.31 -3.96 11.16
C LEU A 93 -10.25 -3.40 10.22
N VAL A 94 -9.89 -4.16 9.19
CA VAL A 94 -8.87 -3.76 8.22
C VAL A 94 -9.37 -2.63 7.31
N ASP A 95 -10.61 -2.67 6.85
CA ASP A 95 -11.24 -1.57 6.10
C ASP A 95 -11.19 -0.27 6.90
N ARG A 96 -11.57 -0.31 8.19
CA ARG A 96 -11.50 0.87 9.06
C ARG A 96 -10.06 1.35 9.27
N HIS A 97 -9.11 0.45 9.46
CA HIS A 97 -7.69 0.80 9.60
C HIS A 97 -7.16 1.53 8.36
N TRP A 98 -7.43 0.99 7.17
CA TRP A 98 -6.99 1.58 5.91
C TRP A 98 -7.68 2.92 5.63
N ARG A 99 -8.99 3.03 5.84
CA ARG A 99 -9.70 4.32 5.72
C ARG A 99 -9.16 5.37 6.70
N GLY A 100 -8.95 4.97 7.96
CA GLY A 100 -8.35 5.83 8.98
C GLY A 100 -6.93 6.27 8.64
N SER A 101 -6.19 5.43 7.90
CA SER A 101 -4.85 5.73 7.38
C SER A 101 -4.88 6.53 6.06
N GLY A 102 -6.07 6.90 5.56
CA GLY A 102 -6.24 7.69 4.34
C GLY A 102 -6.03 6.92 3.04
N TYR A 103 -6.20 5.60 3.05
CA TYR A 103 -6.06 4.76 1.86
C TYR A 103 -7.30 4.92 0.97
N LEU A 104 -7.10 4.86 -0.34
CA LEU A 104 -8.18 4.83 -1.32
C LEU A 104 -8.71 3.40 -1.45
N MET A 105 -9.91 3.15 -0.94
CA MET A 105 -10.57 1.85 -1.11
C MET A 105 -10.92 1.63 -2.59
N LYS A 106 -10.49 0.50 -3.16
CA LYS A 106 -10.62 0.19 -4.59
C LYS A 106 -11.77 -0.75 -4.90
N ALA A 107 -11.90 -1.83 -4.11
CA ALA A 107 -12.92 -2.85 -4.33
C ALA A 107 -13.17 -3.66 -3.05
N VAL A 108 -14.34 -4.27 -2.98
CA VAL A 108 -14.74 -5.26 -1.98
C VAL A 108 -15.28 -6.47 -2.73
N ASN A 109 -14.81 -7.66 -2.38
CA ASN A 109 -15.42 -8.93 -2.78
C ASN A 109 -16.21 -9.46 -1.58
N ASP A 110 -17.52 -9.51 -1.72
CA ASP A 110 -18.49 -9.92 -0.70
C ASP A 110 -18.80 -11.43 -0.74
N SER A 111 -18.07 -12.20 -1.54
CA SER A 111 -18.14 -13.66 -1.56
C SER A 111 -18.08 -14.26 -0.15
N VAL A 112 -19.02 -15.16 0.17
CA VAL A 112 -19.04 -15.88 1.45
C VAL A 112 -17.79 -16.77 1.61
N GLU A 113 -17.30 -17.34 0.50
CA GLU A 113 -16.19 -18.29 0.51
C GLU A 113 -14.82 -17.60 0.44
N LEU A 114 -14.71 -16.59 -0.44
CA LEU A 114 -13.46 -15.91 -0.77
C LEU A 114 -13.55 -14.39 -0.55
N PRO A 115 -14.02 -13.91 0.62
CA PRO A 115 -14.20 -12.49 0.82
C PRO A 115 -12.86 -11.75 0.80
N ALA A 116 -12.87 -10.52 0.28
CA ALA A 116 -11.66 -9.72 0.15
C ALA A 116 -11.94 -8.22 0.15
N ILE A 117 -10.92 -7.44 0.51
CA ILE A 117 -10.91 -5.99 0.35
C ILE A 117 -9.58 -5.56 -0.29
N TYR A 118 -9.68 -4.52 -1.12
CA TYR A 118 -8.57 -3.97 -1.88
C TYR A 118 -8.54 -2.46 -1.70
N ALA A 119 -7.37 -1.91 -1.44
CA ALA A 119 -7.15 -0.47 -1.31
C ALA A 119 -5.82 -0.06 -1.94
N GLN A 120 -5.56 1.24 -1.97
CA GLN A 120 -4.31 1.81 -2.44
C GLN A 120 -3.85 2.89 -1.48
N THR A 121 -2.55 2.91 -1.17
CA THR A 121 -1.95 3.98 -0.39
C THR A 121 -1.77 5.25 -1.23
N LYS A 122 -1.47 6.39 -0.59
CA LYS A 122 -1.24 7.66 -1.31
C LYS A 122 0.01 7.63 -2.20
N ASP A 123 1.02 6.88 -1.79
CA ASP A 123 2.26 6.59 -2.52
C ASP A 123 2.10 5.46 -3.57
N GLY A 124 0.88 4.98 -3.81
CA GLY A 124 0.55 4.15 -4.97
C GLY A 124 0.61 2.64 -4.73
N PHE A 125 1.00 2.17 -3.54
CA PHE A 125 1.03 0.75 -3.21
C PHE A 125 -0.38 0.16 -3.19
N GLY A 126 -0.58 -0.92 -3.93
CA GLY A 126 -1.78 -1.73 -3.85
C GLY A 126 -1.74 -2.58 -2.58
N VAL A 127 -2.84 -2.62 -1.82
CA VAL A 127 -2.94 -3.46 -0.63
C VAL A 127 -4.18 -4.34 -0.70
N SER A 128 -4.07 -5.58 -0.26
CA SER A 128 -5.19 -6.51 -0.22
C SER A 128 -5.19 -7.38 1.03
N LEU A 129 -6.40 -7.66 1.51
CA LEU A 129 -6.70 -8.70 2.46
C LEU A 129 -7.67 -9.64 1.77
N ARG A 130 -7.27 -10.90 1.61
CA ARG A 130 -8.06 -11.93 0.93
C ARG A 130 -8.19 -13.15 1.82
N PHE A 131 -9.39 -13.71 1.91
CA PHE A 131 -9.58 -15.05 2.45
C PHE A 131 -9.58 -16.06 1.31
N GLY A 132 -8.83 -17.15 1.49
CA GLY A 132 -8.75 -18.25 0.54
C GLY A 132 -8.35 -19.55 1.23
N GLY A 133 -8.38 -20.66 0.49
CA GLY A 133 -7.76 -21.91 0.93
C GLY A 133 -8.10 -22.36 2.37
N LYS A 134 -9.30 -22.93 2.56
CA LYS A 134 -9.84 -23.29 3.89
C LYS A 134 -9.92 -22.13 4.90
N GLY A 135 -10.08 -20.89 4.41
CA GLY A 135 -10.30 -19.72 5.27
C GLY A 135 -9.04 -19.04 5.80
N GLN A 136 -7.89 -19.31 5.19
CA GLN A 136 -6.64 -18.62 5.47
C GLN A 136 -6.72 -17.17 4.97
N ALA A 137 -6.28 -16.22 5.81
CA ALA A 137 -6.19 -14.82 5.43
C ALA A 137 -4.79 -14.49 4.90
N PHE A 138 -4.76 -13.76 3.79
CA PHE A 138 -3.55 -13.33 3.10
C PHE A 138 -3.56 -11.81 3.05
N PHE A 139 -2.56 -11.19 3.67
CA PHE A 139 -2.22 -9.80 3.44
C PHE A 139 -1.16 -9.72 2.36
N GLN A 140 -1.36 -8.85 1.37
CA GLN A 140 -0.40 -8.58 0.32
C GLN A 140 -0.30 -7.09 0.08
N VAL A 141 0.92 -6.63 -0.14
CA VAL A 141 1.23 -5.27 -0.57
C VAL A 141 2.06 -5.37 -1.83
N ASP A 142 1.60 -4.68 -2.88
CA ASP A 142 2.22 -4.62 -4.20
C ASP A 142 2.71 -3.19 -4.43
N SER A 143 3.99 -3.02 -4.73
CA SER A 143 4.56 -1.71 -5.01
C SER A 143 4.04 -1.13 -6.33
N PRO A 144 4.11 0.20 -6.53
CA PRO A 144 4.13 0.76 -7.87
C PRO A 144 5.40 0.29 -8.62
N CYS A 145 5.49 0.62 -9.91
CA CYS A 145 6.73 0.47 -10.67
C CYS A 145 7.79 1.42 -10.09
N VAL A 146 8.98 0.88 -9.81
CA VAL A 146 10.11 1.49 -9.11
C VAL A 146 11.42 1.08 -9.78
N ASP A 147 12.52 1.76 -9.44
CA ASP A 147 13.83 1.43 -9.99
C ASP A 147 14.28 0.04 -9.60
N LYS A 148 14.84 -0.68 -10.57
CA LYS A 148 15.21 -2.08 -10.37
C LYS A 148 16.42 -2.21 -9.43
N SER A 149 16.28 -3.04 -8.41
CA SER A 149 17.36 -3.43 -7.51
C SER A 149 17.20 -4.88 -7.06
N ASP A 150 18.23 -5.45 -6.44
CA ASP A 150 18.08 -6.68 -5.67
C ASP A 150 17.18 -6.45 -4.46
N VAL A 151 16.43 -7.48 -4.05
CA VAL A 151 15.50 -7.42 -2.92
C VAL A 151 15.81 -8.53 -1.93
N ALA A 152 16.17 -8.15 -0.71
CA ALA A 152 16.34 -9.06 0.41
C ALA A 152 14.99 -9.49 1.01
N GLU A 153 14.98 -10.63 1.69
CA GLU A 153 13.82 -11.05 2.48
C GLU A 153 13.54 -10.08 3.64
N SER A 154 12.28 -9.99 4.06
CA SER A 154 11.85 -9.15 5.18
C SER A 154 12.57 -9.56 6.46
N THR A 155 13.13 -8.61 7.18
CA THR A 155 13.79 -8.85 8.48
C THR A 155 12.83 -8.80 9.68
N THR A 156 11.60 -8.29 9.49
CA THR A 156 10.56 -8.34 10.54
C THR A 156 10.30 -9.79 10.96
N PRO A 157 10.47 -10.14 12.25
CA PRO A 157 10.19 -11.49 12.72
C PRO A 157 8.68 -11.76 12.72
N PRO A 158 8.22 -12.95 12.28
CA PRO A 158 6.83 -13.34 12.43
C PRO A 158 6.49 -13.48 13.92
N ASN A 159 5.26 -13.13 14.29
CA ASN A 159 4.74 -13.35 15.65
C ASN A 159 4.05 -14.72 15.82
N GLY A 160 3.99 -15.52 14.75
CA GLY A 160 3.61 -16.92 14.74
C GLY A 160 4.79 -17.85 14.46
N PRO A 161 4.55 -19.15 14.20
CA PRO A 161 5.61 -20.05 13.78
C PRO A 161 6.25 -19.57 12.48
N ALA A 162 7.58 -19.61 12.39
CA ALA A 162 8.32 -19.03 11.27
C ALA A 162 8.25 -19.88 9.98
N TYR A 163 8.02 -21.20 10.10
CA TYR A 163 7.96 -22.14 8.97
C TYR A 163 9.17 -22.07 8.03
N GLU A 164 10.37 -21.89 8.59
CA GLU A 164 11.62 -21.85 7.82
C GLU A 164 11.80 -23.12 6.98
N GLY A 165 12.10 -22.95 5.70
CA GLY A 165 12.27 -24.06 4.75
C GLY A 165 10.99 -24.83 4.41
N VAL A 166 9.82 -24.37 4.86
CA VAL A 166 8.53 -25.03 4.59
C VAL A 166 7.70 -24.18 3.63
N TYR A 167 7.56 -24.66 2.39
CA TYR A 167 6.64 -24.09 1.43
C TYR A 167 6.01 -25.18 0.54
N PRO A 168 4.69 -25.15 0.25
CA PRO A 168 3.70 -24.15 0.67
C PRO A 168 3.49 -24.17 2.19
N LEU A 169 3.18 -23.00 2.77
CA LEU A 169 2.82 -22.92 4.19
C LEU A 169 1.63 -23.85 4.50
N PRO A 170 1.56 -24.43 5.71
CA PRO A 170 0.38 -25.16 6.10
C PRO A 170 -0.86 -24.26 6.16
N ARG A 171 -2.02 -24.91 6.21
CA ARG A 171 -3.28 -24.23 6.55
C ARG A 171 -3.19 -23.61 7.95
N PRO A 172 -4.00 -22.57 8.25
CA PRO A 172 -3.98 -21.96 9.57
C PRO A 172 -4.25 -23.02 10.64
N ASN A 173 -3.39 -23.06 11.64
CA ASN A 173 -3.33 -24.11 12.66
C ASN A 173 -3.18 -23.55 14.08
N VAL A 174 -3.09 -22.23 14.23
CA VAL A 174 -3.02 -21.57 15.54
C VAL A 174 -4.43 -21.19 15.97
N ARG A 175 -4.86 -21.60 17.16
CA ARG A 175 -6.16 -21.19 17.71
C ARG A 175 -6.05 -19.96 18.60
N SER A 176 -7.05 -19.10 18.49
CA SER A 176 -7.30 -17.98 19.40
C SER A 176 -8.70 -18.12 19.99
N PRO A 177 -8.91 -17.86 21.29
CA PRO A 177 -10.24 -17.92 21.90
C PRO A 177 -11.26 -17.03 21.21
N PHE A 178 -10.82 -15.89 20.64
CA PHE A 178 -11.72 -14.95 19.96
C PHE A 178 -11.91 -15.27 18.48
N TRP A 179 -10.81 -15.39 17.74
CA TRP A 179 -10.87 -15.57 16.28
C TRP A 179 -11.32 -16.95 15.85
N SER A 180 -10.96 -17.98 16.62
CA SER A 180 -11.24 -19.38 16.29
C SER A 180 -12.52 -19.90 16.93
N ALA A 181 -13.27 -19.05 17.64
CA ALA A 181 -14.55 -19.42 18.24
C ALA A 181 -15.51 -19.95 17.16
N GLY A 182 -16.05 -21.15 17.37
CA GLY A 182 -16.95 -21.83 16.43
C GLY A 182 -16.28 -22.48 15.21
N ALA A 183 -14.95 -22.37 15.05
CA ALA A 183 -14.26 -23.11 14.00
C ALA A 183 -14.14 -24.60 14.37
N PRO A 184 -14.40 -25.55 13.43
CA PRO A 184 -14.13 -26.97 13.62
C PRO A 184 -12.68 -27.20 14.04
#